data_AF-A0A3B9NPN0-F1
#
_entry.id   AF-A0A3B9NPN0-F1
#
_cell.length_a   1.000
_cell.length_b   1.000
_cell.length_c   1.000
_cell.angle_alpha   90.00
_cell.angle_beta   90.00
_cell.angle_gamma   90.00
#
_symmetry.space_group_name_H-M   'P 1'
#
loop_
_entity.id
_entity.type
_entity.pdbx_description
1 polymer ?
#
loop_
_entity_poly.entity_id
_entity_poly.type
_entity_poly.pdbx_seq_one_letter_code
_entity_poly.pdbx_strand_id
1 'polypeptide(L)'
;AVAAGRDPQALRFPTAATVSVNRDVEAARNASRAAICKLYHPIPHPYYDSQLRQMGFAEFADQATRLMPAGKLREAMALVPDEVVDRMTITGNVEQCARRIQAYAGVADELILARTGQRNDTGTLADYEDLLQLISTSAQ
;
A
#
# COMPACT_ATOMS: atom_id res chain seq x y z
N ALA A 1 -11.98 -17.39 -19.82
CA ALA A 1 -11.89 -17.04 -21.25
C ALA A 1 -12.39 -18.17 -22.14
N VAL A 2 -11.77 -19.37 -22.10
CA VAL A 2 -12.13 -20.52 -22.94
C VAL A 2 -13.61 -20.90 -22.84
N ALA A 3 -14.16 -21.03 -21.63
CA ALA A 3 -15.59 -21.34 -21.43
C ALA A 3 -16.56 -20.29 -22.00
N ALA A 4 -16.06 -19.06 -22.24
CA ALA A 4 -16.83 -17.96 -22.84
C ALA A 4 -16.47 -17.72 -24.32
N GLY A 5 -15.73 -18.62 -24.97
CA GLY A 5 -15.30 -18.48 -26.37
C GLY A 5 -14.30 -17.34 -26.63
N ARG A 6 -13.61 -16.87 -25.59
CA ARG A 6 -12.63 -15.77 -25.68
C ARG A 6 -11.20 -16.31 -25.67
N ASP A 7 -10.29 -15.62 -26.33
CA ASP A 7 -8.85 -15.90 -26.26
C ASP A 7 -8.35 -15.72 -24.81
N PRO A 8 -7.80 -16.77 -24.17
CA PRO A 8 -7.22 -16.65 -22.84
C PRO A 8 -6.03 -15.69 -22.77
N GLN A 9 -5.27 -15.49 -23.84
CA GLN A 9 -4.10 -14.59 -23.86
C GLN A 9 -4.48 -13.12 -23.91
N ALA A 10 -5.74 -12.80 -24.24
CA ALA A 10 -6.26 -11.44 -24.20
C ALA A 10 -6.71 -11.00 -22.79
N LEU A 11 -6.67 -11.89 -21.79
CA LEU A 11 -6.96 -11.52 -20.41
C LEU A 11 -5.78 -10.77 -19.79
N ARG A 12 -6.09 -9.69 -19.08
CA ARG A 12 -5.13 -8.92 -18.26
C ARG A 12 -5.56 -8.95 -16.81
N PHE A 13 -4.60 -9.00 -15.91
CA PHE A 13 -4.78 -9.05 -14.47
C PHE A 13 -4.18 -7.79 -13.82
N PRO A 14 -4.92 -6.66 -13.81
CA PRO A 14 -4.47 -5.46 -13.13
C PRO A 14 -4.53 -5.64 -11.61
N THR A 15 -3.53 -5.14 -10.91
CA THR A 15 -3.46 -5.15 -9.44
C THR A 15 -3.20 -3.74 -8.94
N ALA A 16 -4.03 -3.26 -8.02
CA ALA A 16 -3.78 -2.00 -7.34
C ALA A 16 -2.91 -2.23 -6.10
N ALA A 17 -1.90 -1.38 -5.91
CA ALA A 17 -1.02 -1.41 -4.75
C ALA A 17 -0.92 -0.01 -4.13
N THR A 18 -1.02 0.06 -2.80
CA THR A 18 -0.69 1.29 -2.08
C THR A 18 0.82 1.52 -2.16
N VAL A 19 1.22 2.69 -2.67
CA VAL A 19 2.64 3.08 -2.75
C VAL A 19 2.92 4.29 -1.88
N SER A 20 4.02 4.23 -1.13
CA SER A 20 4.57 5.33 -0.34
C SER A 20 6.04 5.48 -0.73
N VAL A 21 6.30 6.43 -1.62
CA VAL A 21 7.66 6.72 -2.08
C VAL A 21 8.11 8.07 -1.51
N ASN A 22 9.28 8.07 -0.88
CA ASN A 22 9.90 9.26 -0.30
C ASN A 22 11.40 9.04 -0.18
N ARG A 23 12.20 10.10 -0.40
CA ARG A 23 13.65 10.08 -0.12
C ARG A 23 13.96 9.77 1.34
N ASP A 24 13.13 10.24 2.27
CA ASP A 24 13.14 9.82 3.67
C ASP A 24 12.30 8.54 3.83
N VAL A 25 13.00 7.42 3.99
CA VAL A 25 12.38 6.09 4.12
C VAL A 25 11.46 6.01 5.34
N GLU A 26 11.79 6.67 6.45
CA GLU A 26 10.94 6.66 7.64
C GLU A 26 9.69 7.52 7.44
N ALA A 27 9.79 8.62 6.68
CA ALA A 27 8.60 9.37 6.26
C ALA A 27 7.67 8.49 5.41
N ALA A 28 8.23 7.73 4.45
CA ALA A 28 7.46 6.79 3.64
C ALA A 28 6.78 5.71 4.50
N ARG A 29 7.51 5.09 5.44
CA ARG A 29 6.95 4.09 6.37
C ARG A 29 5.83 4.68 7.22
N ASN A 30 6.02 5.87 7.77
CA ASN A 30 5.00 6.53 8.59
C ASN A 30 3.72 6.84 7.79
N ALA A 31 3.86 7.25 6.53
CA ALA A 31 2.71 7.44 5.64
C ALA A 31 1.97 6.12 5.35
N SER A 32 2.69 5.00 5.18
CA SER A 32 2.08 3.68 5.02
C SER A 32 1.38 3.20 6.30
N ARG A 33 2.01 3.35 7.48
CA ARG A 33 1.38 3.03 8.77
C ARG A 33 0.07 3.81 8.95
N ALA A 34 0.07 5.10 8.63
CA ALA A 34 -1.12 5.92 8.68
C ALA A 34 -2.21 5.45 7.70
N ALA A 35 -1.83 5.07 6.47
CA ALA A 35 -2.77 4.55 5.46
C ALA A 35 -3.42 3.24 5.92
N ILE A 36 -2.63 2.32 6.46
CA ILE A 36 -3.09 1.02 6.98
C ILE A 36 -4.06 1.21 8.15
N CYS A 37 -3.73 2.07 9.11
CA CYS A 37 -4.63 2.41 10.21
C CYS A 37 -5.96 3.02 9.72
N LYS A 38 -5.93 3.86 8.68
CA LYS A 38 -7.14 4.49 8.11
C LYS A 38 -8.09 3.50 7.46
N LEU A 39 -7.66 2.27 7.14
CA LEU A 39 -8.56 1.19 6.69
C LEU A 39 -9.59 0.78 7.76
N TYR A 40 -9.37 1.21 9.02
CA TYR A 40 -10.24 0.95 10.16
C TYR A 40 -11.15 2.13 10.54
N HIS A 41 -11.13 3.25 9.81
CA HIS A 41 -11.89 4.47 10.17
C HIS A 41 -12.98 4.81 9.13
N PRO A 42 -14.20 5.24 9.54
CA PRO A 42 -14.78 5.24 10.90
C PRO A 42 -15.41 3.90 11.30
N ILE A 43 -15.57 2.98 10.35
CA ILE A 43 -16.01 1.60 10.57
C ILE A 43 -14.93 0.69 9.98
N PRO A 44 -14.46 -0.35 10.69
CA PRO A 44 -13.52 -1.31 10.14
C PRO A 44 -14.07 -1.87 8.84
N HIS A 45 -13.34 -1.69 7.74
CA HIS A 45 -13.75 -2.32 6.50
C HIS A 45 -13.56 -3.83 6.65
N PRO A 46 -14.63 -4.66 6.65
CA PRO A 46 -14.53 -6.07 7.06
C PRO A 46 -13.49 -6.87 6.27
N TYR A 47 -13.27 -6.48 5.01
CA TYR A 47 -12.23 -7.04 4.17
C TYR A 47 -10.80 -6.88 4.73
N TYR A 48 -10.41 -5.68 5.18
CA TYR A 48 -9.03 -5.42 5.62
C TYR A 48 -8.75 -6.01 7.02
N ASP A 49 -9.75 -6.05 7.90
CA ASP A 49 -9.65 -6.80 9.17
C ASP A 49 -9.43 -8.29 8.89
N SER A 50 -10.28 -8.90 8.06
CA SER A 50 -10.15 -10.31 7.66
C SER A 50 -8.79 -10.60 7.01
N GLN A 51 -8.34 -9.75 6.07
CA GLN A 51 -7.05 -9.89 5.40
C GLN A 51 -5.88 -9.88 6.40
N LEU A 52 -5.85 -8.93 7.34
CA LEU A 52 -4.80 -8.85 8.35
C LEU A 52 -4.78 -10.09 9.25
N ARG A 53 -5.95 -10.60 9.65
CA ARG A 53 -6.06 -11.85 10.42
C ARG A 53 -5.54 -13.06 9.63
N GLN A 54 -5.93 -13.19 8.36
CA GLN A 54 -5.45 -14.27 7.48
C GLN A 54 -3.94 -14.21 7.24
N MET A 55 -3.35 -13.02 7.28
CA MET A 55 -1.90 -12.82 7.17
C MET A 55 -1.13 -13.11 8.48
N GLY A 56 -1.83 -13.36 9.60
CA GLY A 56 -1.24 -13.66 10.91
C GLY A 56 -1.22 -12.48 11.89
N PHE A 57 -1.81 -11.34 11.55
CA PHE A 57 -1.74 -10.09 12.32
C PHE A 57 -3.01 -9.79 13.14
N ALA A 58 -3.61 -10.83 13.74
CA ALA A 58 -4.84 -10.69 14.51
C ALA A 58 -4.70 -9.75 15.71
N GLU A 59 -3.54 -9.75 16.39
CA GLU A 59 -3.29 -8.85 17.50
C GLU A 59 -3.34 -7.38 17.07
N PHE A 60 -2.67 -7.03 15.97
CA PHE A 60 -2.71 -5.68 15.42
C PHE A 60 -4.14 -5.31 14.97
N ALA A 61 -4.87 -6.23 14.33
CA ALA A 61 -6.26 -6.00 13.93
C ALA A 61 -7.17 -5.67 15.13
N ASP A 62 -7.02 -6.38 16.24
CA ASP A 62 -7.76 -6.12 17.47
C ASP A 62 -7.39 -4.75 18.09
N GLN A 63 -6.11 -4.38 18.05
CA GLN A 63 -5.64 -3.08 18.53
C GLN A 63 -6.18 -1.93 17.66
N ALA A 64 -6.09 -2.06 16.33
CA ALA A 64 -6.59 -1.06 15.37
C ALA A 64 -8.11 -0.86 15.50
N THR A 65 -8.87 -1.95 15.64
CA THR A 65 -10.33 -1.93 15.84
C THR A 65 -10.75 -1.15 17.09
N ARG A 66 -9.93 -1.14 18.14
CA ARG A 66 -10.18 -0.34 19.36
C ARG A 66 -9.73 1.12 19.23
N LEU A 67 -8.54 1.35 18.69
CA LEU A 67 -7.89 2.67 18.71
C LEU A 67 -8.44 3.61 17.64
N MET A 68 -8.78 3.10 16.45
CA MET A 68 -9.15 3.93 15.32
C MET A 68 -10.52 4.60 15.44
N PRO A 69 -11.58 3.93 15.94
CA PRO A 69 -12.85 4.60 16.26
C PRO A 69 -12.71 5.64 17.37
N ALA A 70 -11.75 5.47 18.28
CA ALA A 70 -11.43 6.42 19.34
C ALA A 70 -10.58 7.62 18.87
N GLY A 71 -10.25 7.71 17.56
CA GLY A 71 -9.43 8.79 17.01
C GLY A 71 -7.95 8.73 17.38
N LYS A 72 -7.47 7.59 17.91
CA LYS A 72 -6.11 7.42 18.44
C LYS A 72 -5.11 6.97 17.35
N LEU A 73 -5.06 7.71 16.24
CA LEU A 73 -4.24 7.34 15.08
C LEU A 73 -2.75 7.16 15.42
N ARG A 74 -2.15 8.05 16.22
CA ARG A 74 -0.73 7.96 16.57
C ARG A 74 -0.40 6.72 17.40
N GLU A 75 -1.26 6.38 18.35
CA GLU A 75 -1.12 5.14 19.15
C GLU A 75 -1.24 3.91 18.26
N ALA A 76 -2.21 3.89 17.33
CA ALA A 76 -2.39 2.78 16.39
C ALA A 76 -1.19 2.63 15.45
N MET A 77 -0.67 3.74 14.91
CA MET A 77 0.50 3.75 14.03
C MET A 77 1.75 3.16 14.71
N ALA A 78 1.96 3.44 15.99
CA ALA A 78 3.09 2.91 16.75
C ALA A 78 3.04 1.38 16.95
N LEU A 79 1.86 0.78 16.76
CA LEU A 79 1.63 -0.65 16.91
C LEU A 79 1.63 -1.40 15.58
N VAL A 80 1.74 -0.71 14.43
CA VAL A 80 1.79 -1.35 13.12
C VAL A 80 3.12 -2.12 12.99
N PRO A 81 3.11 -3.45 12.86
CA PRO A 81 4.33 -4.21 12.61
C PRO A 81 4.97 -3.82 11.28
N ASP A 82 6.30 -3.79 11.21
CA ASP A 82 7.00 -3.48 9.96
C ASP A 82 6.67 -4.47 8.83
N GLU A 83 6.48 -5.75 9.17
CA GLU A 83 6.08 -6.77 8.21
C GLU A 83 4.71 -6.49 7.58
N VAL A 84 3.79 -5.85 8.32
CA VAL A 84 2.49 -5.44 7.78
C VAL A 84 2.68 -4.39 6.69
N VAL A 85 3.57 -3.41 6.90
CA VAL A 85 3.94 -2.43 5.87
C VAL A 85 4.56 -3.15 4.67
N ASP A 86 5.56 -4.00 4.90
CA ASP A 86 6.32 -4.65 3.81
C ASP A 86 5.45 -5.58 2.94
N ARG A 87 4.46 -6.24 3.55
CA ARG A 87 3.56 -7.16 2.84
C ARG A 87 2.41 -6.47 2.15
N MET A 88 1.85 -5.40 2.75
CA MET A 88 0.65 -4.75 2.22
C MET A 88 0.93 -3.59 1.27
N THR A 89 2.13 -3.00 1.32
CA THR A 89 2.43 -1.77 0.56
C THR A 89 3.75 -1.86 -0.20
N ILE A 90 3.92 -0.98 -1.18
CA ILE A 90 5.19 -0.69 -1.82
C ILE A 90 5.73 0.55 -1.11
N THR A 91 6.79 0.43 -0.32
CA THR A 91 7.21 1.50 0.59
C THR A 91 8.72 1.64 0.68
N GLY A 92 9.20 2.88 0.59
CA GLY A 92 10.61 3.21 0.71
C GLY A 92 11.00 4.37 -0.21
N ASN A 93 12.29 4.43 -0.53
CA ASN A 93 12.77 5.32 -1.59
C ASN A 93 12.51 4.74 -2.99
N VAL A 94 12.84 5.50 -4.03
CA VAL A 94 12.62 5.10 -5.44
C VAL A 94 13.22 3.73 -5.76
N GLU A 95 14.46 3.47 -5.34
CA GLU A 95 15.15 2.20 -5.63
C GLU A 95 14.47 1.00 -4.95
N GLN A 96 14.12 1.16 -3.68
CA GLN A 96 13.43 0.12 -2.90
C GLN A 96 12.04 -0.18 -3.48
N CYS A 97 11.29 0.87 -3.83
CA CYS A 97 9.98 0.73 -4.45
C CYS A 97 10.07 0.06 -5.83
N ALA A 98 11.04 0.44 -6.67
CA ALA A 98 11.24 -0.17 -7.98
C ALA A 98 11.57 -1.67 -7.85
N ARG A 99 12.44 -2.02 -6.90
CA ARG A 99 12.75 -3.43 -6.59
C ARG A 99 11.52 -4.21 -6.14
N ARG A 100 10.66 -3.61 -5.33
CA ARG A 100 9.41 -4.24 -4.88
C ARG A 100 8.41 -4.39 -6.03
N ILE A 101 8.31 -3.42 -6.94
CA ILE A 101 7.50 -3.51 -8.15
C ILE A 101 7.91 -4.72 -9.01
N GLN A 102 9.21 -4.96 -9.17
CA GLN A 102 9.71 -6.11 -9.94
C GLN A 102 9.27 -7.47 -9.36
N ALA A 103 8.98 -7.56 -8.05
CA ALA A 103 8.46 -8.78 -7.45
C ALA A 103 7.03 -9.14 -7.90
N TYR A 104 6.31 -8.24 -8.58
CA TYR A 104 5.00 -8.50 -9.17
C TYR A 104 5.07 -8.95 -10.64
N ALA A 105 6.27 -8.93 -11.25
CA ALA A 105 6.45 -9.38 -12.63
C ALA A 105 6.00 -10.84 -12.77
N GLY A 106 5.16 -11.11 -13.77
CA GLY A 106 4.56 -12.42 -14.01
C GLY A 106 3.39 -12.78 -13.07
N VAL A 107 3.08 -11.94 -12.08
CA VAL A 107 1.88 -12.07 -11.21
C VAL A 107 0.77 -11.12 -11.67
N ALA A 108 1.13 -9.89 -12.03
CA ALA A 108 0.21 -8.88 -12.53
C ALA A 108 0.68 -8.39 -13.91
N ASP A 109 -0.26 -8.19 -14.84
CA ASP A 109 0.02 -7.56 -16.14
C ASP A 109 0.17 -6.04 -16.01
N GLU A 110 -0.48 -5.45 -15.00
CA GLU A 110 -0.51 -4.01 -14.76
C GLU A 110 -0.55 -3.73 -13.27
N LEU A 111 0.24 -2.75 -12.82
CA LEU A 111 0.20 -2.23 -11.46
C LEU A 111 -0.37 -0.82 -11.44
N ILE A 112 -1.49 -0.66 -10.73
CA ILE A 112 -2.09 0.64 -10.46
C ILE A 112 -1.52 1.16 -9.14
N LEU A 113 -0.64 2.16 -9.22
CA LEU A 113 0.06 2.71 -8.07
C LEU A 113 -0.79 3.77 -7.35
N ALA A 114 -1.48 3.36 -6.28
CA ALA A 114 -2.28 4.26 -5.44
C ALA A 114 -1.37 4.95 -4.40
N ARG A 115 -0.86 6.13 -4.74
CA ARG A 115 0.09 6.86 -3.89
C ARG A 115 -0.59 7.40 -2.63
N THR A 116 -0.01 7.10 -1.46
CA THR A 116 -0.46 7.63 -0.17
C THR A 116 0.13 9.01 0.12
N GLY A 117 -0.69 9.88 0.73
CA GLY A 117 -0.32 11.22 1.20
C GLY A 117 0.91 11.20 2.11
N GLN A 118 1.91 12.05 1.84
CA GLN A 118 3.01 12.32 2.76
C GLN A 118 2.64 13.48 3.68
N ARG A 119 3.27 13.54 4.87
CA ARG A 119 2.95 14.56 5.88
C ARG A 119 3.13 16.00 5.39
N ASN A 120 4.09 16.22 4.50
CA ASN A 120 4.51 17.54 4.04
C ASN A 120 4.00 17.87 2.62
N ASP A 121 3.03 17.10 2.11
CA ASP A 121 2.43 17.40 0.82
C ASP A 121 1.83 18.81 0.82
N THR A 122 2.07 19.53 -0.27
CA THR A 122 1.58 20.89 -0.51
C THR A 122 0.28 20.92 -1.32
N GLY A 123 -0.15 19.77 -1.84
CA GLY A 123 -1.28 19.64 -2.77
C GLY A 123 -0.91 20.03 -4.21
N THR A 124 0.39 20.00 -4.55
CA THR A 124 0.89 20.41 -5.87
C THR A 124 1.54 19.24 -6.62
N LEU A 125 1.83 19.43 -7.91
CA LEU A 125 2.52 18.43 -8.74
C LEU A 125 3.92 18.07 -8.20
N ALA A 126 4.57 18.98 -7.47
CA ALA A 126 5.88 18.74 -6.88
C ALA A 126 5.86 17.57 -5.87
N ASP A 127 4.72 17.34 -5.19
CA ASP A 127 4.58 16.24 -4.21
C ASP A 127 4.64 14.85 -4.85
N TYR A 128 4.54 14.79 -6.18
CA TYR A 128 4.53 13.56 -7.00
C TYR A 128 5.86 13.31 -7.71
N GLU A 129 6.88 14.16 -7.57
CA GLU A 129 8.17 13.99 -8.26
C GLU A 129 8.78 12.60 -8.04
N ASP A 130 8.84 12.14 -6.79
CA ASP A 130 9.38 10.81 -6.45
C ASP A 130 8.53 9.67 -7.06
N LEU A 131 7.21 9.85 -7.19
CA LEU A 131 6.32 8.88 -7.85
C LEU A 131 6.55 8.86 -9.36
N LEU A 132 6.67 10.01 -9.99
CA LEU A 132 6.93 10.13 -11.43
C LEU A 132 8.30 9.54 -11.78
N GLN A 133 9.31 9.76 -10.92
CA GLN A 133 10.62 9.15 -11.05
C GLN A 133 10.54 7.62 -10.90
N LEU A 134 9.79 7.12 -9.92
CA LEU A 134 9.56 5.69 -9.74
C LEU A 134 8.92 5.04 -10.98
N ILE A 135 7.89 5.67 -11.54
CA ILE A 135 7.22 5.20 -12.76
C ILE A 135 8.23 5.15 -13.92
N SER A 136 9.00 6.21 -14.11
CA SER A 136 10.00 6.31 -15.19
C SER A 136 11.10 5.24 -15.08
N THR A 137 11.50 4.90 -13.84
CA THR A 137 12.54 3.89 -13.56
C THR A 137 12.00 2.47 -13.69
N SER A 138 10.72 2.25 -13.38
CA SER A 138 10.11 0.90 -13.37
C SER A 138 9.52 0.48 -14.71
N ALA A 139 9.37 1.41 -15.66
CA ALA A 139 8.86 1.15 -17.00
C ALA A 139 9.94 0.72 -18.01
N GLN A 140 11.20 0.60 -17.57
CA GLN A 140 12.34 0.14 -18.36
C GLN A 140 12.61 -1.35 -18.12
#